data_AF-A0AAW5YG55-F1
#
_entry.id   AF-A0AAW5YG55-F1
#
_cell.length_a   1.000
_cell.length_b   1.000
_cell.length_c   1.000
_cell.angle_alpha   90.00
_cell.angle_beta   90.00
_cell.angle_gamma   90.00
#
_symmetry.space_group_name_H-M   'P 1'
#
loop_
_entity.id
_entity.type
_entity.pdbx_description
1 polymer ?
#
loop_
_entity_poly.entity_id
_entity_poly.type
_entity_poly.pdbx_seq_one_letter_code
_entity_poly.pdbx_strand_id
1 'polypeptide(L)'
;MKEWVMRPMETANLLNPAFIGQLIEEFVKSYQKEKGTGVPYELIFLALPLTIFSVYRMRLPARTSTKMQVWLQDNPELKINFASNVKELVPFIKEAMMFLLKRNIITINNCGQVFYGLTNTRRKKINHTKESEECLKKIKLIGKWFALSGSSTTIFSMWGIRP
;
A
#
# COMPACT_ATOMS: atom_id res chain seq x y z
N MET A 1 21.73 1.33 0.81
CA MET A 1 20.71 1.98 1.68
C MET A 1 21.31 2.07 3.08
N LYS A 2 21.23 3.22 3.77
CA LYS A 2 21.73 3.32 5.16
C LYS A 2 20.90 2.41 6.07
N GLU A 3 21.56 1.78 7.06
CA GLU A 3 20.90 0.99 8.10
C GLU A 3 19.78 1.79 8.77
N TRP A 4 18.74 1.10 9.24
CA TRP A 4 17.55 1.73 9.85
C TRP A 4 17.88 2.71 10.98
N VAL A 5 18.90 2.39 11.78
CA VAL A 5 19.39 3.19 12.92
C VAL A 5 20.03 4.52 12.48
N MET A 6 20.46 4.62 11.22
CA MET A 6 21.20 5.77 10.67
C MET A 6 20.29 6.75 9.91
N ARG A 7 18.96 6.61 9.99
CA ARG A 7 17.98 7.45 9.26
C ARG A 7 17.44 8.59 10.15
N PRO A 8 17.08 9.74 9.58
CA PRO A 8 16.38 10.80 10.31
C PRO A 8 15.13 10.25 11.00
N MET A 9 14.82 10.71 12.21
CA MET A 9 13.82 10.08 13.09
C MET A 9 12.40 10.01 12.48
N GLU A 10 12.00 11.00 11.68
CA GLU A 10 10.72 10.99 10.96
C GLU A 10 10.69 9.92 9.85
N THR A 11 11.78 9.80 9.08
CA THR A 11 11.97 8.73 8.10
C THR A 11 12.05 7.36 8.79
N ALA A 12 12.71 7.28 9.95
CA ALA A 12 12.85 6.05 10.73
C ALA A 12 11.52 5.59 11.36
N ASN A 13 10.63 6.52 11.73
CA ASN A 13 9.32 6.21 12.30
C ASN A 13 8.28 5.87 11.22
N LEU A 14 8.21 6.64 10.14
CA LEU A 14 7.20 6.47 9.09
C LEU A 14 7.57 5.41 8.04
N LEU A 15 8.87 5.15 7.85
CA LEU A 15 9.36 4.11 6.94
C LEU A 15 10.01 2.92 7.67
N ASN A 16 9.63 2.66 8.93
CA ASN A 16 10.04 1.39 9.55
C ASN A 16 9.29 0.21 8.89
N PRO A 17 9.93 -0.97 8.81
CA PRO A 17 9.31 -2.16 8.24
C PRO A 17 8.03 -2.62 8.96
N ALA A 18 7.88 -2.28 10.25
CA ALA A 18 6.71 -2.68 11.04
C ALA A 18 5.45 -1.93 10.63
N PHE A 19 5.54 -0.61 10.45
CA PHE A 19 4.43 0.26 10.06
C PHE A 19 4.10 0.10 8.60
N ILE A 20 5.10 0.07 7.70
CA ILE A 20 4.86 -0.27 6.29
C ILE A 20 4.24 -1.66 6.20
N GLY A 21 4.71 -2.62 7.01
CA GLY A 21 4.10 -3.95 7.09
C GLY A 21 2.63 -3.90 7.51
N GLN A 22 2.28 -3.07 8.49
CA GLN A 22 0.88 -2.88 8.90
C GLN A 22 0.02 -2.28 7.78
N LEU A 23 0.56 -1.34 7.00
CA LEU A 23 -0.13 -0.77 5.83
C LEU A 23 -0.36 -1.83 4.75
N ILE A 24 0.67 -2.61 4.40
CA ILE A 24 0.56 -3.72 3.44
C ILE A 24 -0.49 -4.72 3.89
N GLU A 25 -0.49 -5.07 5.17
CA GLU A 25 -1.46 -6.01 5.71
C GLU A 25 -2.90 -5.48 5.62
N GLU A 26 -3.15 -4.23 6.02
CA GLU A 26 -4.48 -3.63 5.92
C GLU A 26 -4.93 -3.50 4.46
N PHE A 27 -4.00 -3.20 3.53
CA PHE A 27 -4.24 -3.20 2.09
C PHE A 27 -4.69 -4.59 1.62
N VAL A 28 -3.93 -5.64 1.94
CA VAL A 28 -4.23 -7.02 1.54
C VAL A 28 -5.57 -7.49 2.12
N LYS A 29 -5.81 -7.23 3.40
CA LYS A 29 -7.09 -7.55 4.05
C LYS A 29 -8.28 -6.89 3.37
N SER A 30 -8.19 -5.58 3.14
CA SER A 30 -9.30 -4.81 2.59
C SER A 30 -9.56 -5.15 1.13
N TYR A 31 -8.52 -5.34 0.32
CA TYR A 31 -8.65 -5.81 -1.06
C TYR A 31 -9.25 -7.22 -1.13
N GLN A 32 -8.73 -8.17 -0.34
CA GLN A 32 -9.21 -9.54 -0.36
C GLN A 32 -10.66 -9.65 0.12
N LYS A 33 -11.05 -8.85 1.12
CA LYS A 33 -12.44 -8.78 1.59
C LYS A 33 -13.38 -8.26 0.49
N GLU A 34 -12.93 -7.33 -0.34
CA GLU A 34 -13.76 -6.72 -1.39
C GLU A 34 -13.80 -7.57 -2.67
N LYS A 35 -12.66 -8.16 -3.10
CA LYS A 35 -12.55 -8.91 -4.37
C LYS A 35 -12.72 -10.43 -4.23
N GLY A 36 -12.56 -10.98 -3.04
CA GLY A 36 -12.54 -12.43 -2.79
C GLY A 36 -11.28 -13.15 -3.26
N THR A 37 -10.26 -12.43 -3.76
CA THR A 37 -8.99 -12.99 -4.27
C THR A 37 -7.79 -12.30 -3.63
N GLY A 38 -6.62 -12.93 -3.70
CA GLY A 38 -5.37 -12.33 -3.25
C GLY A 38 -4.98 -11.12 -4.11
N VAL A 39 -4.16 -10.24 -3.54
CA VAL A 39 -3.67 -9.04 -4.21
C VAL A 39 -2.56 -9.41 -5.18
N PRO A 40 -2.60 -9.04 -6.47
CA PRO A 40 -1.43 -9.09 -7.33
C PRO A 40 -0.25 -8.33 -6.70
N TYR A 41 0.90 -8.99 -6.53
CA TYR A 41 2.07 -8.45 -5.83
C TYR A 41 2.47 -7.04 -6.27
N GLU A 42 2.40 -6.78 -7.57
CA GLU A 42 2.75 -5.51 -8.20
C GLU A 42 1.88 -4.33 -7.70
N LEU A 43 0.62 -4.56 -7.31
CA LEU A 43 -0.28 -3.50 -6.86
C LEU A 43 0.11 -2.91 -5.50
N ILE A 44 0.84 -3.68 -4.68
CA ILE A 44 1.35 -3.19 -3.38
C ILE A 44 2.28 -1.98 -3.61
N PHE A 45 3.08 -2.01 -4.68
CA PHE A 45 4.01 -0.93 -5.01
C PHE A 45 3.33 0.37 -5.43
N LEU A 46 2.10 0.30 -5.94
CA LEU A 46 1.31 1.49 -6.27
C LEU A 46 0.52 2.00 -5.06
N ALA A 47 0.00 1.10 -4.22
CA ALA A 47 -0.85 1.48 -3.08
C ALA A 47 -0.09 2.24 -1.99
N LEU A 48 1.17 1.88 -1.74
CA LEU A 48 1.96 2.44 -0.65
C LEU A 48 2.33 3.93 -0.87
N PRO A 49 2.86 4.36 -2.03
CA PRO A 49 3.11 5.78 -2.31
C PRO A 49 1.87 6.64 -2.17
N LEU A 50 0.69 6.16 -2.60
CA LEU A 50 -0.59 6.88 -2.46
C LEU A 50 -0.98 7.13 -1.00
N THR A 51 -0.49 6.29 -0.10
CA THR A 51 -0.75 6.40 1.34
C THR A 51 0.32 7.21 2.04
N ILE A 52 1.59 6.97 1.75
CA ILE A 52 2.73 7.55 2.47
C ILE A 52 2.90 9.03 2.13
N PHE A 53 2.93 9.38 0.84
CA PHE A 53 3.16 10.77 0.45
C PHE A 53 1.86 11.57 0.58
N SER A 54 1.93 12.63 1.38
CA SER A 54 0.78 13.48 1.71
C SER A 54 0.13 14.10 0.47
N VAL A 55 0.93 14.42 -0.57
CA VAL A 55 0.49 14.96 -1.87
C VAL A 55 -0.57 14.10 -2.55
N TYR A 56 -0.48 12.76 -2.41
CA TYR A 56 -1.47 11.83 -2.92
C TYR A 56 -2.58 11.59 -1.90
N ARG A 57 -2.19 11.32 -0.65
CA ARG A 57 -3.12 10.94 0.44
C ARG A 57 -4.24 11.97 0.64
N MET A 58 -3.90 13.25 0.57
CA MET A 58 -4.85 14.36 0.75
C MET A 58 -5.85 14.49 -0.39
N ARG A 59 -5.51 14.04 -1.61
CA ARG A 59 -6.36 14.13 -2.79
C ARG A 59 -7.16 12.86 -3.08
N LEU A 60 -6.91 11.76 -2.36
CA LEU A 60 -7.65 10.51 -2.53
C LEU A 60 -9.16 10.74 -2.42
N PRO A 61 -9.98 10.03 -3.22
CA PRO A 61 -11.41 10.17 -3.18
C PRO A 61 -11.96 9.81 -1.79
N ALA A 62 -13.05 10.46 -1.39
CA ALA A 62 -13.70 10.19 -0.11
C ALA A 62 -14.42 8.83 -0.08
N ARG A 63 -14.78 8.29 -1.25
CA ARG A 63 -15.56 7.05 -1.41
C ARG A 63 -14.95 6.16 -2.48
N THR A 64 -15.13 4.85 -2.33
CA THR A 64 -14.70 3.84 -3.29
C THR A 64 -15.53 3.82 -4.57
N SER A 65 -16.69 4.49 -4.59
CA SER A 65 -17.58 4.63 -5.75
C SER A 65 -16.99 5.52 -6.85
N THR A 66 -16.07 6.43 -6.51
CA THR A 66 -15.39 7.28 -7.50
C THR A 66 -14.46 6.40 -8.34
N LYS A 67 -14.63 6.38 -9.66
CA LYS A 67 -13.79 5.56 -10.54
C LYS A 67 -12.36 6.11 -10.61
N MET A 68 -11.35 5.25 -10.54
CA MET A 68 -9.93 5.63 -10.58
C MET A 68 -9.57 6.46 -11.81
N GLN A 69 -10.11 6.09 -12.97
CA GLN A 69 -9.88 6.84 -14.21
C GLN A 69 -10.40 8.27 -14.13
N VAL A 70 -11.62 8.48 -13.60
CA VAL A 70 -12.21 9.82 -13.45
C VAL A 70 -11.39 10.65 -12.47
N TRP A 71 -11.05 10.07 -11.32
CA TRP A 71 -10.20 10.75 -10.34
C TRP A 71 -8.83 11.15 -10.91
N LEU A 72 -8.22 10.29 -11.73
CA LEU A 72 -6.95 10.60 -12.40
C LEU A 72 -7.09 11.65 -13.51
N GLN A 73 -8.26 11.81 -14.12
CA GLN A 73 -8.55 12.88 -15.08
C GLN A 73 -8.69 14.22 -14.37
N ASP A 74 -9.26 14.23 -13.17
CA ASP A 74 -9.39 15.43 -12.33
C ASP A 74 -8.08 15.83 -11.63
N ASN A 75 -7.11 14.92 -11.55
CA ASN A 75 -5.81 15.11 -10.87
C ASN A 75 -4.62 14.65 -11.75
N PRO A 76 -4.48 15.13 -12.99
CA PRO A 76 -3.47 14.63 -13.94
C PRO A 76 -2.03 14.87 -13.46
N GLU A 77 -1.79 15.94 -12.69
CA GLU A 77 -0.49 16.31 -12.14
C GLU A 77 0.09 15.25 -11.20
N LEU A 78 -0.78 14.43 -10.58
CA LEU A 78 -0.34 13.36 -9.69
C LEU A 78 0.44 12.27 -10.43
N LYS A 79 0.26 12.12 -11.75
CA LYS A 79 0.98 11.12 -12.54
C LYS A 79 2.45 11.47 -12.76
N ILE A 80 2.80 12.76 -12.79
CA ILE A 80 4.11 13.27 -13.24
C ILE A 80 5.25 12.64 -12.42
N ASN A 81 5.16 12.69 -11.09
CA ASN A 81 6.21 12.19 -10.20
C ASN A 81 5.91 10.80 -9.60
N PHE A 82 4.76 10.20 -9.94
CA PHE A 82 4.32 8.97 -9.27
C PHE A 82 5.28 7.80 -9.50
N ALA A 83 5.78 7.63 -10.73
CA ALA A 83 6.75 6.57 -11.02
C ALA A 83 8.06 6.72 -10.24
N SER A 84 8.54 7.96 -10.02
CA SER A 84 9.72 8.22 -9.19
C SER A 84 9.45 7.89 -7.73
N ASN A 85 8.31 8.33 -7.21
CA ASN A 85 7.87 8.09 -5.83
C ASN A 85 7.67 6.59 -5.53
N VAL A 86 7.17 5.82 -6.49
CA VAL A 86 7.12 4.36 -6.41
C VAL A 86 8.52 3.79 -6.25
N LYS A 87 9.46 4.16 -7.13
CA LYS A 87 10.85 3.65 -7.11
C LYS A 87 11.56 3.95 -5.79
N GLU A 88 11.33 5.13 -5.21
CA GLU A 88 11.89 5.52 -3.91
C GLU A 88 11.44 4.59 -2.77
N LEU A 89 10.19 4.15 -2.79
CA LEU A 89 9.62 3.30 -1.74
C LEU A 89 9.87 1.80 -1.93
N VAL A 90 10.21 1.34 -3.14
CA VAL A 90 10.48 -0.09 -3.44
C VAL A 90 11.32 -0.80 -2.38
N PRO A 91 12.51 -0.30 -1.96
CA PRO A 91 13.34 -1.02 -1.01
C PRO A 91 12.68 -1.18 0.37
N PHE A 92 11.93 -0.17 0.84
CA PHE A 92 11.21 -0.23 2.11
C PHE A 92 10.01 -1.19 2.05
N ILE A 93 9.29 -1.19 0.92
CA ILE A 93 8.19 -2.13 0.67
C ILE A 93 8.72 -3.57 0.67
N LYS A 94 9.84 -3.83 -0.01
CA LYS A 94 10.48 -5.16 -0.03
C LYS A 94 10.91 -5.60 1.37
N GLU A 95 11.52 -4.71 2.15
CA GLU A 95 11.92 -4.99 3.53
C GLU A 95 10.71 -5.35 4.41
N ALA A 96 9.63 -4.58 4.31
CA ALA A 96 8.38 -4.84 5.03
C ALA A 96 7.69 -6.14 4.57
N MET A 97 7.66 -6.43 3.27
CA MET A 97 7.15 -7.69 2.74
C MET A 97 7.92 -8.89 3.31
N MET A 98 9.25 -8.85 3.31
CA MET A 98 10.08 -9.91 3.91
C MET A 98 9.80 -10.07 5.41
N PHE A 99 9.63 -8.97 6.13
CA PHE A 99 9.28 -8.99 7.55
C PHE A 99 7.92 -9.68 7.79
N LEU A 100 6.90 -9.37 6.98
CA LEU A 100 5.57 -9.98 7.10
C LEU A 100 5.58 -11.47 6.72
N LEU A 101 6.30 -11.83 5.64
CA LEU A 101 6.44 -13.21 5.19
C LEU A 101 7.13 -14.08 6.24
N LYS A 102 8.25 -13.61 6.83
CA LYS A 102 8.94 -14.33 7.91
C LYS A 102 8.05 -14.57 9.14
N ARG A 103 7.06 -13.71 9.36
CA ARG A 103 6.08 -13.81 10.45
C ARG A 103 4.80 -14.55 10.06
N ASN A 104 4.71 -15.04 8.82
CA ASN A 104 3.52 -15.67 8.24
C ASN A 104 2.25 -14.78 8.28
N ILE A 105 2.41 -13.45 8.38
CA ILE A 105 1.29 -12.49 8.39
C ILE A 105 0.65 -12.39 7.01
N ILE A 106 1.46 -12.57 5.97
CA ILE A 106 1.02 -12.69 4.59
C ILE A 106 1.65 -13.94 3.97
N THR A 107 1.02 -14.46 2.92
CA THR A 107 1.56 -15.54 2.09
C THR A 107 1.49 -15.13 0.62
N ILE A 108 2.35 -15.71 -0.21
CA ILE A 108 2.34 -15.49 -1.66
C ILE A 108 2.13 -16.84 -2.32
N ASN A 109 1.15 -16.94 -3.22
CA ASN A 109 0.92 -18.16 -4.00
C ASN A 109 1.80 -18.20 -5.26
N ASN A 110 1.78 -19.33 -5.96
CA ASN A 110 2.58 -19.53 -7.19
C ASN A 110 2.17 -18.59 -8.34
N CYS A 111 1.00 -17.95 -8.26
CA CYS A 111 0.51 -16.97 -9.23
C CYS A 111 0.92 -15.53 -8.88
N GLY A 112 1.77 -15.33 -7.87
CA GLY A 112 2.20 -13.99 -7.43
C GLY A 112 1.13 -13.20 -6.69
N GLN A 113 0.08 -13.85 -6.20
CA GLN A 113 -0.96 -13.21 -5.39
C GLN A 113 -0.61 -13.29 -3.91
N VAL A 114 -0.76 -12.15 -3.23
CA VAL A 114 -0.52 -11.97 -1.81
C VAL A 114 -1.83 -12.13 -1.05
N PHE A 115 -1.85 -13.04 -0.08
CA PHE A 115 -3.00 -13.29 0.78
C PHE A 115 -2.69 -12.88 2.22
N TYR A 116 -3.74 -12.49 2.94
CA TYR A 116 -3.63 -12.35 4.38
C TYR A 116 -3.54 -13.73 5.04
N GLY A 117 -2.48 -13.97 5.80
CA GLY A 117 -2.25 -15.23 6.50
C GLY A 117 -3.20 -15.39 7.70
N LEU A 118 -3.59 -16.62 8.00
CA LEU A 118 -4.34 -16.98 9.20
C LEU A 118 -3.43 -16.94 10.43
N THR A 119 -2.97 -15.76 10.84
CA THR A 119 -2.14 -15.63 12.04
C THR A 119 -3.00 -15.47 13.28
N ASN A 120 -2.88 -16.41 14.22
CA ASN A 120 -3.50 -16.37 15.54
C ASN A 120 -2.69 -15.53 16.57
N THR A 121 -1.75 -14.70 16.09
CA THR A 121 -0.90 -13.88 16.96
C THR A 121 -1.71 -12.75 17.58
N ARG A 122 -1.94 -12.82 18.90
CA ARG A 122 -2.38 -11.69 19.72
C ARG A 122 -1.43 -10.51 19.50
N ARG A 123 -1.93 -9.44 18.90
CA ARG A 123 -1.16 -8.22 18.71
C ARG A 123 -1.26 -7.34 19.93
N LYS A 124 -0.12 -6.79 20.37
CA LYS A 124 -0.13 -5.70 21.33
C LYS A 124 -0.85 -4.50 20.69
N LYS A 125 -1.68 -3.81 21.48
CA LYS A 125 -2.29 -2.56 21.06
C LYS A 125 -1.17 -1.54 20.87
N ILE A 126 -0.95 -1.10 19.65
CA ILE A 126 0.03 -0.07 19.32
C ILE A 126 -0.69 1.28 19.44
N ASN A 127 -0.10 2.21 20.18
CA ASN A 127 -0.58 3.59 20.19
C ASN A 127 -0.17 4.24 18.87
N HIS A 128 -1.15 4.63 18.07
CA HIS A 128 -0.91 5.28 16.79
C HIS A 128 -0.93 6.80 16.97
N THR A 129 -0.05 7.50 16.24
CA THR A 129 -0.18 8.94 16.04
C THR A 129 -1.37 9.21 15.12
N LYS A 130 -1.94 10.41 15.16
CA LYS A 130 -3.04 10.82 14.25
C LYS A 130 -2.69 10.56 12.78
N GLU A 131 -1.46 10.86 12.38
CA GLU A 131 -0.98 10.62 11.01
C GLU A 131 -0.93 9.13 10.65
N SER A 132 -0.49 8.28 11.58
CA SER A 132 -0.46 6.83 11.37
C SER A 132 -1.87 6.26 11.19
N GLU A 133 -2.83 6.75 11.98
CA GLU A 133 -4.24 6.36 11.85
C GLU A 133 -4.85 6.81 10.52
N GLU A 134 -4.52 8.01 10.06
CA GLU A 134 -4.96 8.49 8.75
C GLU A 134 -4.39 7.64 7.61
N CYS A 135 -3.11 7.28 7.67
CA CYS A 135 -2.51 6.35 6.71
C CYS A 135 -3.24 5.01 6.70
N LEU A 136 -3.55 4.44 7.87
CA LEU A 136 -4.30 3.19 7.99
C LEU A 136 -5.73 3.29 7.41
N LYS A 137 -6.41 4.41 7.64
CA LYS A 137 -7.75 4.67 7.06
C LYS A 137 -7.68 4.77 5.54
N LYS A 138 -6.67 5.48 5.01
CA LYS A 138 -6.51 5.72 3.57
C LYS A 138 -6.05 4.47 2.82
N ILE A 139 -5.13 3.68 3.37
CA ILE A 139 -4.71 2.42 2.73
C ILE A 139 -5.87 1.41 2.66
N LYS A 140 -6.74 1.38 3.68
CA LYS A 140 -7.95 0.56 3.68
C LYS A 140 -8.92 0.96 2.56
N LEU A 141 -9.08 2.27 2.35
CA LEU A 141 -9.87 2.79 1.23
C LEU A 141 -9.24 2.38 -0.10
N ILE A 142 -7.92 2.54 -0.23
CA ILE A 142 -7.16 2.16 -1.44
C ILE A 142 -7.30 0.67 -1.75
N GLY A 143 -7.24 -0.21 -0.75
CA GLY A 143 -7.41 -1.66 -0.93
C GLY A 143 -8.75 -2.02 -1.56
N LYS A 144 -9.84 -1.47 -1.03
CA LYS A 144 -11.17 -1.62 -1.64
C LYS A 144 -11.26 -0.98 -3.02
N TRP A 145 -10.67 0.19 -3.17
CA TRP A 145 -10.72 0.93 -4.43
C TRP A 145 -9.99 0.20 -5.56
N PHE A 146 -8.83 -0.38 -5.27
CA PHE A 146 -8.07 -1.19 -6.21
C PHE A 146 -8.79 -2.51 -6.54
N ALA A 147 -9.47 -3.11 -5.56
CA ALA A 147 -10.29 -4.30 -5.80
C ALA A 147 -11.38 -4.05 -6.85
N LEU A 148 -12.00 -2.87 -6.83
CA LEU A 148 -13.07 -2.44 -7.73
C LEU A 148 -12.57 -1.84 -9.06
N SER A 149 -11.26 -1.57 -9.20
CA SER A 149 -10.69 -0.84 -10.36
C SER A 149 -10.28 -1.74 -11.54
N GLY A 150 -10.56 -3.04 -11.49
CA GLY A 150 -10.29 -3.98 -12.59
C GLY A 150 -9.04 -4.86 -12.39
N SER A 151 -8.35 -5.20 -13.47
CA SER A 151 -7.11 -6.00 -13.45
C SER A 151 -5.90 -5.13 -13.05
N SER A 152 -4.80 -5.76 -12.63
CA SER A 152 -3.57 -5.03 -12.33
C SER A 152 -3.06 -4.28 -13.56
N THR A 153 -3.06 -4.90 -14.74
CA THR A 153 -2.68 -4.26 -16.01
C THR A 153 -3.48 -3.00 -16.31
N THR A 154 -4.79 -3.01 -16.04
CA THR A 154 -5.65 -1.84 -16.22
C THR A 154 -5.27 -0.71 -15.27
N ILE A 155 -5.02 -1.02 -13.99
CA ILE A 155 -4.59 -0.03 -12.98
C ILE A 155 -3.25 0.59 -13.39
N PHE A 156 -2.27 -0.24 -13.75
CA PHE A 156 -0.96 0.23 -14.20
C PHE A 156 -1.06 1.13 -15.45
N SER A 157 -1.87 0.72 -16.42
CA SER A 157 -2.14 1.52 -17.63
C SER A 157 -2.77 2.88 -17.30
N MET A 158 -3.73 2.93 -16.37
CA MET A 158 -4.34 4.20 -15.93
C MET A 158 -3.29 5.16 -15.33
N TRP A 159 -2.35 4.62 -14.56
CA TRP A 159 -1.24 5.38 -13.98
C TRP A 159 -0.12 5.73 -14.99
N GLY A 160 -0.13 5.13 -16.17
CA GLY A 160 0.95 5.29 -17.17
C GLY A 160 2.26 4.64 -16.74
N ILE A 161 2.19 3.62 -15.87
CA ILE A 161 3.35 2.89 -15.34
C ILE A 161 3.33 1.47 -15.88
N ARG A 162 4.51 0.89 -16.12
CA ARG A 162 4.66 -0.51 -16.50
C ARG A 162 4.95 -1.37 -15.25
N PRO A 163 4.26 -2.52 -15.07
CA PRO A 163 4.51 -3.47 -13.99
C PRO A 163 5.95 -3.97 -13.93
#